data_AF-K8EJT7-F1
#
_entry.id   AF-K8EJT7-F1
#
_cell.length_a   1.000
_cell.length_b   1.000
_cell.length_c   1.000
_cell.angle_alpha   90.00
_cell.angle_beta   90.00
_cell.angle_gamma   90.00
#
_symmetry.space_group_name_H-M   'P 1'
#
loop_
_entity.id
_entity.type
_entity.pdbx_description
1 polymer ?
#
loop_
_entity_poly.entity_id
_entity_poly.type
_entity_poly.pdbx_seq_one_letter_code
_entity_poly.pdbx_strand_id
1 'polypeptide(L)'
;MALVNLSTVLQQAVQHGCAVGCFNMVDINSLEAIINGAVKLNSPVIVSVAEIHFPYVDIERYASVICHIANQASVPVVLHLDHGQTLEAIMKAIRHGFTSVMFDGSRLPLAENTARTAEIVRFAHAAGVSVEAELGHVGGAEGLLTDNACHTDFFTDPVQAATFVKSTGVDALAVAVGSAHGVYKQKPQLDFQRLVKIKELTQLPLVLHGGSGLGDEDFRRSIECGIHKINVYTDLSVQANKAIKEALNKNPGLPYPEIKAVARQAMEKVVIEKIKVFNSV
;
A
#
# COMPACT_ATOMS: atom_id res chain seq x y z
N MET A 1 -13.80 13.56 12.23
CA MET A 1 -12.56 13.57 11.43
C MET A 1 -12.45 12.21 10.76
N ALA A 2 -12.16 12.18 9.45
CA ALA A 2 -12.07 10.95 8.68
C ALA A 2 -10.69 10.28 8.76
N LEU A 3 -9.65 11.06 9.08
CA LEU A 3 -8.29 10.52 9.24
C LEU A 3 -8.19 9.63 10.48
N VAL A 4 -7.70 8.42 10.24
CA VAL A 4 -7.43 7.39 11.26
C VAL A 4 -6.07 6.76 11.00
N ASN A 5 -5.48 6.11 12.01
CA ASN A 5 -4.22 5.40 11.85
C ASN A 5 -4.43 3.99 11.27
N LEU A 6 -3.34 3.39 10.78
CA LEU A 6 -3.39 2.09 10.11
C LEU A 6 -3.91 0.99 11.05
N SER A 7 -3.43 0.96 12.29
CA SER A 7 -3.80 -0.07 13.28
C SER A 7 -5.32 -0.15 13.48
N THR A 8 -6.00 1.01 13.58
CA THR A 8 -7.46 1.08 13.73
C THR A 8 -8.20 0.39 12.58
N VAL A 9 -7.81 0.71 11.35
CA VAL A 9 -8.47 0.18 10.14
C VAL A 9 -8.17 -1.31 9.94
N LEU A 10 -6.93 -1.73 10.19
CA LEU A 10 -6.56 -3.14 10.02
C LEU A 10 -7.17 -4.04 11.09
N GLN A 11 -7.37 -3.57 12.32
CA GLN A 11 -8.09 -4.33 13.35
C GLN A 11 -9.53 -4.63 12.92
N GLN A 12 -10.22 -3.65 12.33
CA GLN A 12 -11.56 -3.85 11.78
C GLN A 12 -11.55 -4.82 10.58
N ALA A 13 -10.55 -4.71 9.71
CA ALA A 13 -10.41 -5.62 8.57
C ALA A 13 -10.18 -7.07 9.00
N VAL A 14 -9.38 -7.30 10.05
CA VAL A 14 -9.20 -8.62 10.67
C VAL A 14 -10.52 -9.18 11.19
N GLN A 15 -11.32 -8.37 11.90
CA GLN A 15 -12.61 -8.81 12.46
C GLN A 15 -13.63 -9.20 11.38
N HIS A 16 -13.61 -8.50 10.24
CA HIS A 16 -14.54 -8.76 9.14
C HIS A 16 -14.00 -9.78 8.11
N GLY A 17 -12.77 -10.28 8.28
CA GLY A 17 -12.17 -11.22 7.33
C GLY A 17 -11.95 -10.60 5.94
N CYS A 18 -11.61 -9.32 5.88
CA CYS A 18 -11.39 -8.58 4.64
C CYS A 18 -10.00 -7.91 4.60
N ALA A 19 -9.63 -7.32 3.47
CA ALA A 19 -8.46 -6.46 3.38
C ALA A 19 -8.81 -5.04 2.96
N VAL A 20 -7.99 -4.09 3.43
CA VAL A 20 -8.09 -2.68 3.03
C VAL A 20 -7.10 -2.42 1.90
N GLY A 21 -7.60 -1.80 0.82
CA GLY A 21 -6.75 -1.40 -0.30
C GLY A 21 -5.86 -0.21 0.09
N CYS A 22 -4.56 -0.35 -0.20
CA CYS A 22 -3.56 0.70 -0.12
C CYS A 22 -3.19 1.15 -1.53
N PHE A 23 -3.62 2.35 -1.90
CA PHE A 23 -3.47 2.85 -3.26
C PHE A 23 -2.49 4.02 -3.28
N ASN A 24 -1.45 3.91 -4.11
CA ASN A 24 -0.48 5.01 -4.26
C ASN A 24 -1.08 6.14 -5.09
N MET A 25 -1.02 7.35 -4.55
CA MET A 25 -1.28 8.58 -5.29
C MET A 25 0.01 9.17 -5.86
N VAL A 26 -0.12 9.90 -6.97
CA VAL A 26 0.98 10.62 -7.64
C VAL A 26 0.62 12.08 -7.95
N ASP A 27 -0.64 12.45 -7.76
CA ASP A 27 -1.17 13.80 -7.92
C ASP A 27 -2.54 13.93 -7.21
N ILE A 28 -3.17 15.10 -7.31
CA ILE A 28 -4.51 15.33 -6.73
C ILE A 28 -5.60 14.49 -7.43
N ASN A 29 -5.48 14.23 -8.73
CA ASN A 29 -6.49 13.46 -9.46
C ASN A 29 -6.52 12.00 -8.99
N SER A 30 -5.36 11.39 -8.76
CA SER A 30 -5.24 10.05 -8.19
C SER A 30 -5.73 10.01 -6.74
N LEU A 31 -5.42 11.01 -5.91
CA LEU A 31 -5.98 11.16 -4.56
C LEU A 31 -7.52 11.15 -4.58
N GLU A 32 -8.13 11.99 -5.42
CA GLU A 32 -9.59 12.06 -5.56
C GLU A 32 -10.18 10.75 -6.09
N ALA A 33 -9.54 10.12 -7.08
CA ALA A 33 -9.98 8.82 -7.60
C ALA A 33 -10.04 7.75 -6.50
N ILE A 34 -9.03 7.71 -5.64
CA ILE A 34 -8.95 6.74 -4.53
C ILE A 34 -10.06 7.00 -3.50
N ILE A 35 -10.17 8.25 -3.04
CA ILE A 35 -11.17 8.61 -2.02
C ILE A 35 -12.60 8.42 -2.57
N ASN A 36 -12.89 8.89 -3.79
CA ASN A 36 -14.23 8.77 -4.37
C ASN A 36 -14.62 7.30 -4.58
N GLY A 37 -13.69 6.45 -5.03
CA GLY A 37 -13.92 5.03 -5.19
C GLY A 37 -14.28 4.35 -3.86
N ALA A 38 -13.56 4.68 -2.80
CA ALA A 38 -13.84 4.19 -1.45
C ALA A 38 -15.19 4.69 -0.90
N VAL A 39 -15.47 5.99 -1.04
CA VAL A 39 -16.73 6.62 -0.61
C VAL A 39 -17.94 5.98 -1.29
N LYS A 40 -17.88 5.68 -2.59
CA LYS A 40 -18.97 5.02 -3.33
C LYS A 40 -19.33 3.65 -2.79
N LEU A 41 -18.41 2.99 -2.11
CA LEU A 41 -18.59 1.67 -1.51
C LEU A 41 -18.72 1.72 0.00
N ASN A 42 -18.69 2.90 0.62
CA ASN A 42 -18.60 3.07 2.08
C ASN A 42 -17.44 2.27 2.73
N SER A 43 -16.36 2.06 1.98
CA SER A 43 -15.20 1.27 2.41
C SER A 43 -14.14 2.17 3.05
N PRO A 44 -13.41 1.71 4.10
CA PRO A 44 -12.17 2.35 4.50
C PRO A 44 -11.13 2.25 3.38
N VAL A 45 -10.17 3.18 3.37
CA VAL A 45 -9.09 3.18 2.36
C VAL A 45 -7.78 3.71 2.92
N ILE A 46 -6.67 3.18 2.41
CA ILE A 46 -5.33 3.70 2.67
C ILE A 46 -4.87 4.42 1.40
N VAL A 47 -4.60 5.72 1.51
CA VAL A 47 -3.96 6.50 0.46
C VAL A 47 -2.49 6.62 0.78
N SER A 48 -1.64 6.15 -0.11
CA SER A 48 -0.20 6.14 0.12
C SER A 48 0.57 7.06 -0.83
N VAL A 49 1.72 7.54 -0.36
CA VAL A 49 2.75 8.19 -1.19
C VAL A 49 4.01 7.36 -1.05
N ALA A 50 4.40 6.68 -2.12
CA ALA A 50 5.66 5.95 -2.16
C ALA A 50 6.86 6.90 -2.30
N GLU A 51 7.97 6.59 -1.62
CA GLU A 51 9.20 7.41 -1.69
C GLU A 51 9.71 7.56 -3.13
N ILE A 52 9.55 6.53 -3.98
CA ILE A 52 9.87 6.59 -5.42
C ILE A 52 9.06 7.65 -6.18
N HIS A 53 7.91 8.08 -5.66
CA HIS A 53 7.05 9.11 -6.25
C HIS A 53 7.35 10.52 -5.74
N PHE A 54 8.33 10.73 -4.85
CA PHE A 54 8.72 12.06 -4.38
C PHE A 54 9.10 13.07 -5.50
N PRO A 55 9.63 12.66 -6.67
CA PRO A 55 9.80 13.57 -7.80
C PRO A 55 8.48 14.18 -8.32
N TYR A 56 7.35 13.54 -8.06
CA TYR A 56 6.01 13.97 -8.47
C TYR A 56 5.19 14.55 -7.30
N VAL A 57 5.42 14.05 -6.08
CA VAL A 57 4.68 14.41 -4.87
C VAL A 57 5.64 14.93 -3.80
N ASP A 58 5.73 16.25 -3.69
CA ASP A 58 6.42 16.90 -2.57
C ASP A 58 5.50 16.96 -1.35
N ILE A 59 5.72 16.06 -0.39
CA ILE A 59 4.95 15.98 0.87
C ILE A 59 4.95 17.34 1.59
N GLU A 60 6.08 18.03 1.64
CA GLU A 60 6.18 19.29 2.38
C GLU A 60 5.27 20.37 1.78
N ARG A 61 5.15 20.39 0.45
CA ARG A 61 4.30 21.35 -0.27
C ARG A 61 2.83 20.95 -0.31
N TYR A 62 2.53 19.66 -0.47
CA TYR A 62 1.18 19.21 -0.80
C TYR A 62 0.43 18.57 0.37
N ALA A 63 1.09 18.20 1.46
CA ALA A 63 0.44 17.47 2.54
C ALA A 63 -0.73 18.21 3.18
N SER A 64 -0.70 19.54 3.24
CA SER A 64 -1.84 20.33 3.77
C SER A 64 -3.11 20.13 2.93
N VAL A 65 -2.98 20.12 1.60
CA VAL A 65 -4.08 19.88 0.66
C VAL A 65 -4.50 18.41 0.72
N ILE A 66 -3.55 17.47 0.75
CA ILE A 66 -3.83 16.03 0.85
C ILE A 66 -4.62 15.73 2.13
N CYS A 67 -4.15 16.24 3.29
CA CYS A 67 -4.80 16.08 4.58
C CYS A 67 -6.19 16.73 4.60
N HIS A 68 -6.36 17.89 3.96
CA HIS A 68 -7.66 18.55 3.88
C HIS A 68 -8.67 17.71 3.11
N ILE A 69 -8.31 17.24 1.91
CA ILE A 69 -9.18 16.40 1.07
C ILE A 69 -9.51 15.08 1.78
N ALA A 70 -8.51 14.40 2.34
CA ALA A 70 -8.70 13.15 3.08
C ALA A 70 -9.63 13.30 4.29
N ASN A 71 -9.53 14.41 5.03
CA ASN A 71 -10.40 14.68 6.18
C ASN A 71 -11.87 14.94 5.82
N GLN A 72 -12.16 15.31 4.57
CA GLN A 72 -13.52 15.55 4.08
C GLN A 72 -14.24 14.28 3.63
N ALA A 73 -13.55 13.14 3.56
CA ALA A 73 -14.16 11.87 3.20
C ALA A 73 -15.23 11.45 4.23
N SER A 74 -16.28 10.77 3.77
CA SER A 74 -17.31 10.19 4.64
C SER A 74 -16.95 8.79 5.17
N VAL A 75 -15.78 8.28 4.78
CA VAL A 75 -15.24 6.96 5.16
C VAL A 75 -13.89 7.13 5.88
N PRO A 76 -13.44 6.15 6.68
CA PRO A 76 -12.11 6.21 7.30
C PRO A 76 -11.00 6.23 6.25
N VAL A 77 -10.09 7.20 6.36
CA VAL A 77 -8.92 7.33 5.47
C VAL A 77 -7.64 7.26 6.28
N VAL A 78 -6.70 6.43 5.84
CA VAL A 78 -5.31 6.42 6.35
C VAL A 78 -4.43 7.11 5.32
N LEU A 79 -3.56 8.02 5.78
CA LEU A 79 -2.49 8.55 4.94
C LEU A 79 -1.17 7.86 5.29
N HIS A 80 -0.54 7.23 4.30
CA HIS A 80 0.57 6.31 4.50
C HIS A 80 1.82 6.73 3.70
N LEU A 81 2.98 6.78 4.35
CA LEU A 81 4.27 6.79 3.63
C LEU A 81 4.62 5.35 3.23
N ASP A 82 4.79 5.09 1.94
CA ASP A 82 5.09 3.76 1.38
C ASP A 82 6.59 3.66 1.03
N HIS A 83 7.22 2.55 1.43
CA HIS A 83 8.66 2.30 1.29
C HIS A 83 9.60 3.43 1.76
N GLY A 84 9.37 3.98 2.97
CA GLY A 84 10.29 4.95 3.56
C GLY A 84 11.66 4.33 3.85
N GLN A 85 12.73 4.86 3.26
CA GLN A 85 14.11 4.34 3.43
C GLN A 85 14.95 5.15 4.42
N THR A 86 14.57 6.41 4.65
CA THR A 86 15.31 7.32 5.51
C THR A 86 14.48 7.82 6.67
N LEU A 87 15.14 8.05 7.82
CA LEU A 87 14.51 8.68 8.97
C LEU A 87 13.95 10.06 8.62
N GLU A 88 14.62 10.80 7.74
CA GLU A 88 14.16 12.12 7.27
C GLU A 88 12.80 12.01 6.56
N ALA A 89 12.65 11.07 5.61
CA ALA A 89 11.39 10.86 4.90
C ALA A 89 10.25 10.50 5.86
N ILE A 90 10.51 9.61 6.82
CA ILE A 90 9.55 9.20 7.84
C ILE A 90 9.15 10.37 8.74
N MET A 91 10.12 11.12 9.26
CA MET A 91 9.86 12.28 10.10
C MET A 91 9.10 13.37 9.36
N LYS A 92 9.40 13.57 8.08
CA LYS A 92 8.68 14.50 7.19
C LYS A 92 7.21 14.07 7.05
N ALA A 93 6.94 12.82 6.71
CA ALA A 93 5.60 12.27 6.66
C ALA A 93 4.79 12.52 7.94
N ILE A 94 5.35 12.14 9.10
CA ILE A 94 4.70 12.30 10.41
C ILE A 94 4.41 13.77 10.70
N ARG A 95 5.42 14.64 10.53
CA ARG A 95 5.30 16.09 10.77
C ARG A 95 4.20 16.73 9.92
N HIS A 96 3.97 16.20 8.73
CA HIS A 96 3.00 16.72 7.76
C HIS A 96 1.62 16.05 7.83
N GLY A 97 1.35 15.25 8.86
CA GLY A 97 0.00 14.77 9.17
C GLY A 97 -0.34 13.39 8.60
N PHE A 98 0.65 12.63 8.10
CA PHE A 98 0.42 11.21 7.81
C PHE A 98 0.16 10.43 9.09
N THR A 99 -0.85 9.55 9.02
CA THR A 99 -1.33 8.74 10.14
C THR A 99 -0.76 7.33 10.14
N SER A 100 0.04 7.01 9.12
CA SER A 100 0.80 5.77 9.00
C SER A 100 2.11 6.00 8.25
N VAL A 101 3.15 5.25 8.61
CA VAL A 101 4.42 5.23 7.88
C VAL A 101 4.93 3.81 7.75
N MET A 102 5.57 3.51 6.62
CA MET A 102 6.34 2.29 6.43
C MET A 102 7.84 2.60 6.48
N PHE A 103 8.59 1.79 7.22
CA PHE A 103 10.04 1.71 7.05
C PHE A 103 10.42 0.44 6.29
N ASP A 104 11.03 0.64 5.13
CA ASP A 104 11.58 -0.44 4.32
C ASP A 104 13.06 -0.64 4.64
N GLY A 105 13.30 -1.43 5.68
CA GLY A 105 14.63 -1.94 6.04
C GLY A 105 14.95 -3.31 5.44
N SER A 106 14.18 -3.78 4.45
CA SER A 106 14.23 -5.15 3.92
C SER A 106 15.60 -5.55 3.36
N ARG A 107 16.37 -4.57 2.88
CA ARG A 107 17.73 -4.74 2.33
C ARG A 107 18.83 -4.67 3.40
N LEU A 108 18.49 -4.32 4.64
CA LEU A 108 19.46 -4.25 5.73
C LEU A 108 19.65 -5.62 6.39
N PRO A 109 20.80 -5.88 7.03
CA PRO A 109 20.93 -7.03 7.93
C PRO A 109 19.80 -7.04 8.97
N LEU A 110 19.26 -8.22 9.29
CA LEU A 110 18.08 -8.37 10.17
C LEU A 110 18.20 -7.59 11.49
N ALA A 111 19.37 -7.65 12.14
CA ALA A 111 19.61 -6.96 13.41
C ALA A 111 19.51 -5.43 13.26
N GLU A 112 19.99 -4.90 12.14
CA GLU A 112 19.93 -3.47 11.84
C GLU A 112 18.52 -3.04 11.46
N ASN A 113 17.82 -3.82 10.63
CA ASN A 113 16.40 -3.59 10.31
C ASN A 113 15.57 -3.56 11.61
N THR A 114 15.78 -4.53 12.50
CA THR A 114 15.08 -4.61 13.79
C THR A 114 15.36 -3.37 14.65
N ALA A 115 16.63 -2.97 14.79
CA ALA A 115 17.01 -1.84 15.63
C ALA A 115 16.42 -0.51 15.13
N ARG A 116 16.53 -0.25 13.82
CA ARG A 116 16.01 0.98 13.19
C ARG A 116 14.48 1.01 13.22
N THR A 117 13.83 -0.11 12.89
CA THR A 117 12.37 -0.22 12.96
C THR A 117 11.86 0.04 14.38
N ALA A 118 12.49 -0.57 15.40
CA ALA A 118 12.11 -0.35 16.79
C ALA A 118 12.26 1.12 17.21
N GLU A 119 13.29 1.82 16.72
CA GLU A 119 13.43 3.26 16.94
C GLU A 119 12.30 4.07 16.30
N ILE A 120 11.95 3.73 15.06
CA ILE A 120 10.88 4.37 14.30
C ILE A 120 9.52 4.19 14.98
N VAL A 121 9.23 2.96 15.41
CA VAL A 121 8.02 2.63 16.17
C VAL A 121 7.89 3.51 17.41
N ARG A 122 8.97 3.67 18.21
CA ARG A 122 8.92 4.47 19.45
C ARG A 122 8.43 5.90 19.22
N PHE A 123 9.01 6.63 18.26
CA PHE A 123 8.63 8.02 18.05
C PHE A 123 7.33 8.17 17.24
N ALA A 124 7.03 7.25 16.32
CA ALA A 124 5.78 7.27 15.55
C ALA A 124 4.58 7.01 16.48
N HIS A 125 4.67 6.03 17.37
CA HIS A 125 3.65 5.75 18.37
C HIS A 125 3.45 6.92 19.33
N ALA A 126 4.53 7.61 19.73
CA ALA A 126 4.43 8.83 20.54
C ALA A 126 3.67 9.97 19.82
N ALA A 127 3.62 9.95 18.48
CA ALA A 127 2.85 10.87 17.65
C ALA A 127 1.46 10.33 17.24
N GLY A 128 1.05 9.14 17.73
CA GLY A 128 -0.21 8.50 17.37
C GLY A 128 -0.25 7.88 15.96
N VAL A 129 0.93 7.73 15.33
CA VAL A 129 1.10 7.21 13.97
C VAL A 129 1.43 5.71 14.02
N SER A 130 0.75 4.91 13.22
CA SER A 130 1.05 3.48 13.08
C SER A 130 2.25 3.22 12.19
N VAL A 131 2.97 2.14 12.44
CA VAL A 131 4.16 1.74 11.67
C VAL A 131 3.98 0.39 10.99
N GLU A 132 4.21 0.37 9.69
CA GLU A 132 4.44 -0.84 8.90
C GLU A 132 5.94 -1.06 8.71
N ALA A 133 6.36 -2.32 8.65
CA ALA A 133 7.72 -2.68 8.27
C ALA A 133 7.74 -3.86 7.30
N GLU A 134 8.84 -4.03 6.58
CA GLU A 134 9.04 -5.15 5.66
C GLU A 134 10.10 -6.12 6.19
N LEU A 135 9.81 -7.41 6.06
CA LEU A 135 10.77 -8.48 6.28
C LEU A 135 10.74 -9.49 5.12
N GLY A 136 11.91 -9.90 4.66
CA GLY A 136 12.07 -10.57 3.37
C GLY A 136 12.50 -9.54 2.32
N HIS A 137 12.40 -9.85 1.04
CA HIS A 137 12.60 -8.86 -0.01
C HIS A 137 11.58 -9.06 -1.13
N VAL A 138 10.71 -8.07 -1.32
CA VAL A 138 9.80 -8.01 -2.46
C VAL A 138 10.58 -7.50 -3.68
N GLY A 139 10.66 -8.32 -4.73
CA GLY A 139 11.38 -7.93 -5.96
C GLY A 139 10.67 -6.81 -6.73
N GLY A 140 11.39 -6.14 -7.63
CA GLY A 140 10.79 -5.21 -8.60
C GLY A 140 10.75 -3.73 -8.20
N ALA A 141 10.07 -2.91 -9.01
CA ALA A 141 9.90 -1.47 -8.78
C ALA A 141 8.53 -1.01 -9.33
N GLU A 142 7.89 -0.08 -8.62
CA GLU A 142 6.53 0.36 -8.92
C GLU A 142 6.37 0.97 -10.32
N GLY A 143 5.34 0.51 -11.05
CA GLY A 143 5.02 0.99 -12.39
C GLY A 143 6.02 0.64 -13.50
N LEU A 144 7.05 -0.16 -13.20
CA LEU A 144 8.06 -0.59 -14.17
C LEU A 144 7.86 -2.05 -14.60
N LEU A 145 8.37 -2.39 -15.79
CA LEU A 145 8.51 -3.80 -16.21
C LEU A 145 9.61 -4.45 -15.39
N THR A 146 9.34 -5.61 -14.80
CA THR A 146 10.32 -6.30 -13.94
C THR A 146 10.69 -7.66 -14.50
N ASP A 147 11.99 -7.91 -14.61
CA ASP A 147 12.57 -9.19 -15.05
C ASP A 147 12.69 -10.22 -13.91
N ASN A 148 12.56 -9.77 -12.66
CA ASN A 148 12.92 -10.58 -11.51
C ASN A 148 11.78 -11.51 -11.10
N ALA A 149 11.96 -12.80 -11.34
CA ALA A 149 11.31 -13.83 -10.55
C ALA A 149 11.77 -13.68 -9.10
N CYS A 150 10.84 -13.61 -8.15
CA CYS A 150 11.18 -13.54 -6.74
C CYS A 150 11.78 -14.90 -6.33
N HIS A 151 13.09 -14.95 -6.03
CA HIS A 151 13.70 -16.19 -5.53
C HIS A 151 13.19 -16.48 -4.11
N THR A 152 12.95 -17.76 -3.80
CA THR A 152 12.45 -18.20 -2.49
C THR A 152 13.36 -17.82 -1.33
N ASP A 153 14.65 -17.60 -1.60
CA ASP A 153 15.65 -17.16 -0.60
C ASP A 153 15.35 -15.75 -0.06
N PHE A 154 14.55 -14.97 -0.78
CA PHE A 154 14.05 -13.66 -0.35
C PHE A 154 12.75 -13.74 0.43
N PHE A 155 12.15 -14.92 0.58
CA PHE A 155 10.86 -15.05 1.27
C PHE A 155 11.02 -14.89 2.77
N THR A 156 10.01 -14.31 3.41
CA THR A 156 9.99 -14.06 4.84
C THR A 156 10.04 -15.37 5.62
N ASP A 157 11.02 -15.54 6.50
CA ASP A 157 11.04 -16.67 7.42
C ASP A 157 10.03 -16.44 8.57
N PRO A 158 9.12 -17.40 8.86
CA PRO A 158 8.10 -17.21 9.89
C PRO A 158 8.63 -17.02 11.31
N VAL A 159 9.75 -17.66 11.67
CA VAL A 159 10.33 -17.56 13.01
C VAL A 159 11.05 -16.22 13.19
N GLN A 160 11.75 -15.76 12.15
CA GLN A 160 12.32 -14.43 12.10
C GLN A 160 11.23 -13.35 12.17
N ALA A 161 10.13 -13.52 11.45
CA ALA A 161 8.99 -12.58 11.50
C ALA A 161 8.44 -12.44 12.92
N ALA A 162 8.24 -13.55 13.63
CA ALA A 162 7.76 -13.54 15.02
C ALA A 162 8.72 -12.79 15.97
N THR A 163 10.03 -13.05 15.81
CA THR A 163 11.08 -12.38 16.60
C THR A 163 11.15 -10.89 16.28
N PHE A 164 11.07 -10.55 15.00
CA PHE A 164 11.10 -9.18 14.50
C PHE A 164 9.93 -8.37 15.07
N VAL A 165 8.70 -8.84 14.88
CA VAL A 165 7.48 -8.19 15.40
C VAL A 165 7.56 -7.96 16.90
N LYS A 166 7.97 -8.97 17.67
CA LYS A 166 8.11 -8.86 19.13
C LYS A 166 9.16 -7.81 19.53
N SER A 167 10.24 -7.69 18.76
CA SER A 167 11.36 -6.80 19.06
C SER A 167 11.12 -5.36 18.63
N THR A 168 10.29 -5.15 17.59
CA THR A 168 10.03 -3.83 17.02
C THR A 168 8.75 -3.20 17.52
N GLY A 169 7.69 -3.98 17.75
CA GLY A 169 6.37 -3.46 18.13
C GLY A 169 5.58 -2.83 16.96
N VAL A 170 5.87 -3.22 15.71
CA VAL A 170 5.16 -2.73 14.52
C VAL A 170 3.67 -3.09 14.54
N ASP A 171 2.85 -2.30 13.84
CA ASP A 171 1.40 -2.48 13.73
C ASP A 171 1.00 -3.41 12.59
N ALA A 172 1.82 -3.49 11.54
CA ALA A 172 1.62 -4.34 10.38
C ALA A 172 2.96 -4.81 9.81
N LEU A 173 2.97 -5.99 9.18
CA LEU A 173 4.18 -6.57 8.60
C LEU A 173 3.96 -6.90 7.12
N ALA A 174 4.71 -6.24 6.24
CA ALA A 174 4.87 -6.62 4.84
C ALA A 174 5.77 -7.84 4.72
N VAL A 175 5.31 -8.83 3.94
CA VAL A 175 5.94 -10.14 3.82
C VAL A 175 6.20 -10.49 2.36
N ALA A 176 7.40 -11.00 2.08
CA ALA A 176 7.77 -11.55 0.80
C ALA A 176 7.35 -13.03 0.74
N VAL A 177 6.32 -13.32 -0.05
CA VAL A 177 5.77 -14.67 -0.22
C VAL A 177 5.58 -15.06 -1.68
N GLY A 178 6.29 -14.39 -2.60
CA GLY A 178 6.26 -14.69 -4.04
C GLY A 178 5.66 -13.59 -4.92
N SER A 179 5.28 -12.45 -4.34
CA SER A 179 4.93 -11.23 -5.07
C SER A 179 6.16 -10.33 -5.32
N ALA A 180 6.00 -9.41 -6.25
CA ALA A 180 6.95 -8.41 -6.73
C ALA A 180 6.20 -7.15 -7.21
N HIS A 181 6.85 -5.98 -7.14
CA HIS A 181 6.31 -4.74 -7.68
C HIS A 181 6.37 -4.71 -9.22
N GLY A 182 5.41 -4.01 -9.85
CA GLY A 182 5.42 -3.74 -11.28
C GLY A 182 4.64 -4.74 -12.15
N VAL A 183 4.91 -4.73 -13.45
CA VAL A 183 4.20 -5.57 -14.44
C VAL A 183 4.94 -6.90 -14.61
N TYR A 184 4.23 -8.00 -14.34
CA TYR A 184 4.77 -9.35 -14.39
C TYR A 184 4.81 -9.93 -15.82
N LYS A 185 5.91 -10.60 -16.15
CA LYS A 185 6.02 -11.44 -17.36
C LYS A 185 5.34 -12.80 -17.22
N GLN A 186 5.27 -13.32 -15.98
CA GLN A 186 4.67 -14.61 -15.64
C GLN A 186 3.84 -14.47 -14.36
N LYS A 187 2.76 -15.25 -14.22
CA LYS A 187 1.88 -15.17 -13.05
C LYS A 187 2.68 -15.45 -11.76
N PRO A 188 2.66 -14.56 -10.76
CA PRO A 188 3.28 -14.83 -9.46
C PRO A 188 2.63 -16.04 -8.78
N GLN A 189 3.43 -16.81 -8.04
CA GLN A 189 2.96 -17.93 -7.23
C GLN A 189 3.17 -17.60 -5.75
N LEU A 190 2.07 -17.42 -5.03
CA LEU A 190 2.11 -17.09 -3.61
C LEU A 190 2.27 -18.35 -2.75
N ASP A 191 3.18 -18.28 -1.77
CA ASP A 191 3.38 -19.28 -0.74
C ASP A 191 2.37 -19.09 0.40
N PHE A 192 1.15 -19.61 0.19
CA PHE A 192 0.06 -19.51 1.18
C PHE A 192 0.37 -20.27 2.49
N GLN A 193 1.12 -21.36 2.44
CA GLN A 193 1.49 -22.11 3.65
C GLN A 193 2.40 -21.27 4.54
N ARG A 194 3.34 -20.54 3.94
CA ARG A 194 4.18 -19.58 4.65
C ARG A 194 3.36 -18.41 5.22
N LEU A 195 2.40 -17.87 4.47
CA LEU A 195 1.50 -16.82 5.00
C LEU A 195 0.78 -17.26 6.27
N VAL A 196 0.14 -18.44 6.25
CA VAL A 196 -0.55 -19.01 7.42
C VAL A 196 0.41 -19.12 8.61
N LYS A 197 1.61 -19.66 8.38
CA LYS A 197 2.60 -19.83 9.45
C LYS A 197 3.13 -18.49 10.00
N ILE A 198 3.33 -17.49 9.14
CA ILE A 198 3.70 -16.14 9.61
C ILE A 198 2.57 -15.56 10.44
N LYS A 199 1.32 -15.63 9.96
CA LYS A 199 0.15 -15.10 10.67
C LYS A 199 -0.04 -15.75 12.04
N GLU A 200 0.10 -17.08 12.12
CA GLU A 200 0.02 -17.83 13.38
C GLU A 200 1.08 -17.41 14.38
N LEU A 201 2.31 -17.14 13.94
CA LEU A 201 3.41 -16.80 14.86
C LEU A 201 3.46 -15.32 15.23
N THR A 202 3.08 -14.41 14.33
CA THR A 202 3.12 -12.95 14.59
C THR A 202 1.82 -12.43 15.19
N GLN A 203 0.68 -13.07 14.89
CA GLN A 203 -0.67 -12.62 15.22
C GLN A 203 -1.05 -11.24 14.63
N LEU A 204 -0.16 -10.56 13.90
CA LEU A 204 -0.39 -9.24 13.31
C LEU A 204 -1.16 -9.31 11.98
N PRO A 205 -1.83 -8.22 11.58
CA PRO A 205 -2.27 -8.03 10.20
C PRO A 205 -1.05 -8.06 9.26
N LEU A 206 -1.10 -8.91 8.23
CA LEU A 206 -0.04 -8.98 7.22
C LEU A 206 -0.36 -8.09 6.02
N VAL A 207 0.70 -7.63 5.34
CA VAL A 207 0.60 -6.75 4.18
C VAL A 207 1.13 -7.44 2.94
N LEU A 208 0.37 -7.40 1.86
CA LEU A 208 0.77 -7.90 0.55
C LEU A 208 1.17 -6.74 -0.35
N HIS A 209 2.45 -6.73 -0.69
CA HIS A 209 3.04 -5.83 -1.68
C HIS A 209 3.01 -6.46 -3.07
N GLY A 210 3.09 -5.64 -4.12
CA GLY A 210 3.23 -6.16 -5.48
C GLY A 210 2.03 -6.96 -6.01
N GLY A 211 0.80 -6.49 -5.80
CA GLY A 211 -0.40 -7.24 -6.16
C GLY A 211 -0.68 -7.38 -7.67
N SER A 212 0.03 -6.65 -8.54
CA SER A 212 -0.21 -6.73 -9.98
C SER A 212 -0.01 -8.15 -10.51
N GLY A 213 -0.74 -8.54 -11.56
CA GLY A 213 -0.66 -9.91 -12.11
C GLY A 213 -1.29 -11.02 -11.25
N LEU A 214 -1.66 -10.77 -9.99
CA LEU A 214 -2.50 -11.68 -9.21
C LEU A 214 -3.96 -11.63 -9.68
N GLY A 215 -4.61 -12.78 -9.68
CA GLY A 215 -6.05 -12.87 -9.93
C GLY A 215 -6.87 -12.68 -8.66
N ASP A 216 -8.17 -12.45 -8.81
CA ASP A 216 -9.09 -12.25 -7.68
C ASP A 216 -9.03 -13.38 -6.65
N GLU A 217 -8.91 -14.64 -7.11
CA GLU A 217 -8.78 -15.80 -6.22
C GLU A 217 -7.49 -15.79 -5.41
N ASP A 218 -6.38 -15.29 -5.98
CA ASP A 218 -5.12 -15.18 -5.24
C ASP A 218 -5.24 -14.13 -4.13
N PHE A 219 -5.95 -13.03 -4.38
CA PHE A 219 -6.24 -12.02 -3.36
C PHE A 219 -7.15 -12.58 -2.27
N ARG A 220 -8.28 -13.19 -2.63
CA ARG A 220 -9.22 -13.79 -1.65
C ARG A 220 -8.51 -14.81 -0.76
N ARG A 221 -7.75 -15.72 -1.36
CA ARG A 221 -6.97 -16.71 -0.62
C ARG A 221 -5.89 -16.09 0.27
N SER A 222 -5.24 -15.01 -0.19
CA SER A 222 -4.27 -14.29 0.65
C SER A 222 -4.92 -13.67 1.88
N ILE A 223 -6.14 -13.14 1.74
CA ILE A 223 -6.92 -12.57 2.83
C ILE A 223 -7.28 -13.64 3.86
N GLU A 224 -7.77 -14.80 3.40
CA GLU A 224 -8.02 -15.97 4.26
C GLU A 224 -6.77 -16.42 5.02
N CYS A 225 -5.58 -16.22 4.46
CA CYS A 225 -4.29 -16.56 5.08
C CYS A 225 -3.72 -15.45 5.99
N GLY A 226 -4.41 -14.31 6.17
CA GLY A 226 -4.04 -13.26 7.12
C GLY A 226 -3.54 -11.95 6.52
N ILE A 227 -3.61 -11.77 5.18
CA ILE A 227 -3.37 -10.47 4.55
C ILE A 227 -4.56 -9.54 4.80
N HIS A 228 -4.32 -8.36 5.36
CA HIS A 228 -5.37 -7.36 5.63
C HIS A 228 -5.06 -5.96 5.06
N LYS A 229 -3.88 -5.77 4.45
CA LYS A 229 -3.55 -4.60 3.62
C LYS A 229 -2.97 -5.08 2.30
N ILE A 230 -3.43 -4.52 1.18
CA ILE A 230 -2.96 -4.89 -0.16
C ILE A 230 -2.56 -3.62 -0.91
N ASN A 231 -1.28 -3.54 -1.33
CA ASN A 231 -0.76 -2.41 -2.09
C ASN A 231 -1.10 -2.53 -3.58
N VAL A 232 -1.60 -1.43 -4.16
CA VAL A 232 -1.99 -1.33 -5.58
C VAL A 232 -1.56 0.02 -6.15
N TYR A 233 -0.76 -0.02 -7.22
CA TYR A 233 -0.41 1.18 -7.99
C TYR A 233 -0.36 0.92 -9.49
N THR A 234 0.37 -0.12 -9.89
CA THR A 234 0.61 -0.42 -11.30
C THR A 234 -0.70 -0.56 -12.10
N ASP A 235 -1.74 -1.18 -11.53
CA ASP A 235 -3.06 -1.29 -12.17
C ASP A 235 -3.71 0.10 -12.39
N LEU A 236 -3.56 1.05 -11.45
CA LEU A 236 -4.06 2.42 -11.60
C LEU A 236 -3.38 3.12 -12.79
N SER A 237 -2.05 3.06 -12.83
CA SER A 237 -1.24 3.69 -13.88
C SER A 237 -1.55 3.09 -15.26
N VAL A 238 -1.61 1.76 -15.37
CA VAL A 238 -1.90 1.06 -16.62
C VAL A 238 -3.30 1.42 -17.14
N GLN A 239 -4.33 1.39 -16.30
CA GLN A 239 -5.68 1.72 -16.74
C GLN A 239 -5.86 3.19 -17.06
N ALA A 240 -5.22 4.11 -16.32
CA ALA A 240 -5.21 5.53 -16.65
C ALA A 240 -4.58 5.78 -18.02
N ASN A 241 -3.39 5.21 -18.27
CA ASN A 241 -2.68 5.35 -19.55
C ASN A 241 -3.49 4.78 -20.73
N LYS A 242 -4.12 3.62 -20.53
CA LYS A 242 -4.98 3.00 -21.53
C LYS A 242 -6.17 3.91 -21.86
N ALA A 243 -6.87 4.41 -20.85
CA ALA A 243 -8.03 5.27 -21.03
C ALA A 243 -7.67 6.60 -21.72
N ILE A 244 -6.55 7.22 -21.33
CA ILE A 244 -6.03 8.43 -22.00
C ILE A 244 -5.76 8.15 -23.48
N LYS A 245 -5.07 7.04 -23.80
CA LYS A 245 -4.74 6.66 -25.18
C LYS A 245 -6.00 6.43 -26.02
N GLU A 246 -6.99 5.73 -25.48
CA GLU A 246 -8.27 5.50 -26.16
C GLU A 246 -9.03 6.81 -26.42
N ALA A 247 -9.06 7.71 -25.43
CA ALA A 247 -9.72 9.00 -25.55
C ALA A 247 -9.07 9.90 -26.61
N LEU A 248 -7.73 9.97 -26.64
CA LEU A 248 -6.97 10.75 -27.62
C LEU A 248 -7.04 10.16 -29.04
N ASN A 249 -7.09 8.83 -29.17
CA ASN A 249 -7.31 8.19 -30.48
C ASN A 249 -8.69 8.57 -31.06
N LYS A 250 -9.70 8.72 -30.20
CA LYS A 250 -11.06 9.12 -30.61
C LYS A 250 -11.17 10.62 -30.86
N ASN A 251 -10.51 11.43 -30.04
CA ASN A 251 -10.47 12.88 -30.17
C ASN A 251 -9.05 13.41 -29.88
N PRO A 252 -8.20 13.58 -30.92
CA PRO A 252 -6.84 14.09 -30.74
C PRO A 252 -6.78 15.52 -30.17
N GLY A 253 -7.87 16.28 -30.28
CA GLY A 253 -7.99 17.64 -29.76
C GLY A 253 -8.55 17.72 -28.34
N LEU A 254 -8.58 16.61 -27.59
CA LEU A 254 -9.14 16.58 -26.25
C LEU A 254 -8.43 17.58 -25.32
N PRO A 255 -9.15 18.52 -24.67
CA PRO A 255 -8.54 19.47 -23.76
C PRO A 255 -7.87 18.79 -22.57
N TYR A 256 -6.77 19.37 -22.08
CA TYR A 256 -6.01 18.82 -20.95
C TYR A 256 -6.85 18.52 -19.68
N PRO A 257 -7.80 19.37 -19.25
CA PRO A 257 -8.67 19.04 -18.12
C PRO A 257 -9.49 17.77 -18.33
N GLU A 258 -9.96 17.53 -19.56
CA GLU A 258 -10.72 16.32 -19.91
C GLU A 258 -9.82 15.08 -19.93
N ILE A 259 -8.56 15.21 -20.39
CA ILE A 259 -7.55 14.13 -20.30
C ILE A 259 -7.36 13.69 -18.84
N LYS A 260 -7.22 14.65 -17.90
CA LYS A 260 -7.10 14.35 -16.47
C LYS A 260 -8.37 13.69 -15.92
N ALA A 261 -9.55 14.15 -16.34
CA ALA A 261 -10.82 13.56 -15.92
C ALA A 261 -10.97 12.10 -16.37
N VAL A 262 -10.56 11.79 -17.62
CA VAL A 262 -10.51 10.42 -18.15
C VAL A 262 -9.60 9.54 -17.30
N ALA A 263 -8.38 10.01 -16.99
CA ALA A 263 -7.44 9.29 -16.15
C ALA A 263 -8.02 9.02 -14.74
N ARG A 264 -8.60 10.06 -14.11
CA ARG A 264 -9.23 9.97 -12.79
C ARG A 264 -10.34 8.93 -12.76
N GLN A 265 -11.25 8.96 -13.73
CA GLN A 265 -12.36 8.00 -13.81
C GLN A 265 -11.88 6.56 -14.00
N ALA A 266 -10.82 6.36 -14.80
CA ALA A 266 -10.22 5.05 -14.99
C ALA A 266 -9.58 4.51 -13.70
N MET A 267 -8.84 5.34 -12.96
CA MET A 267 -8.28 4.99 -11.66
C MET A 267 -9.37 4.68 -10.63
N GLU A 268 -10.42 5.50 -10.55
CA GLU A 268 -11.53 5.31 -9.62
C GLU A 268 -12.24 3.97 -9.86
N LYS A 269 -12.42 3.60 -11.13
CA LYS A 269 -12.99 2.29 -11.49
C LYS A 269 -12.13 1.14 -10.96
N VAL A 270 -10.81 1.21 -11.10
CA VAL A 270 -9.89 0.19 -10.56
C VAL A 270 -9.99 0.11 -9.03
N VAL A 271 -10.05 1.25 -8.35
CA VAL A 271 -10.21 1.30 -6.88
C VAL A 271 -11.49 0.57 -6.46
N ILE A 272 -12.63 0.86 -7.11
CA ILE A 272 -13.92 0.21 -6.86
C ILE A 272 -13.84 -1.31 -7.10
N GLU A 273 -13.21 -1.73 -8.20
CA GLU A 273 -13.05 -3.14 -8.53
C GLU A 273 -12.21 -3.86 -7.48
N LYS A 274 -11.07 -3.28 -7.07
CA LYS A 274 -10.18 -3.87 -6.06
C LYS A 274 -10.82 -3.94 -4.68
N ILE A 275 -11.50 -2.89 -4.22
CA ILE A 275 -12.21 -2.90 -2.93
C ILE A 275 -13.23 -4.04 -2.88
N LYS A 276 -13.99 -4.28 -3.96
CA LYS A 276 -14.94 -5.39 -4.03
C LYS A 276 -14.24 -6.75 -3.94
N VAL A 277 -13.09 -6.91 -4.58
CA VAL A 277 -12.28 -8.15 -4.49
C VAL A 277 -11.75 -8.35 -3.07
N PHE A 278 -11.35 -7.27 -2.39
CA PHE A 278 -10.81 -7.30 -1.03
C PHE A 278 -11.89 -7.43 0.05
N ASN A 279 -13.17 -7.40 -0.34
CA ASN A 279 -14.34 -7.57 0.52
C ASN A 279 -14.43 -6.55 1.67
N SER A 280 -13.99 -5.30 1.44
CA SER A 280 -14.03 -4.20 2.42
C SER A 280 -15.25 -3.29 2.28
N VAL A 281 -16.36 -3.81 1.73
CA VAL A 281 -17.62 -3.09 1.49
C VAL A 281 -18.62 -3.21 2.64
#